data_AF-A0A954R5C1-F1
#
_entry.id   AF-A0A954R5C1-F1
#
_cell.length_a   1.000
_cell.length_b   1.000
_cell.length_c   1.000
_cell.angle_alpha   90.00
_cell.angle_beta   90.00
_cell.angle_gamma   90.00
#
_symmetry.space_group_name_H-M   'P 1'
#
loop_
_entity.id
_entity.type
_entity.pdbx_description
1 polymer ?
#
loop_
_entity_poly.entity_id
_entity_poly.type
_entity_poly.pdbx_seq_one_letter_code
_entity_poly.pdbx_strand_id
1 'polypeptide(L)' 'MIDKLLDYYQRELNFLRELGSEFASQHPKIAGRLRLDADAIEDPHVS' A
#
# COMPACT_ATOMS: atom_id res chain seq x y z
N MET A 1 23.84 -4.02 -6.87
CA MET A 1 23.65 -3.41 -5.53
C MET A 1 22.32 -2.66 -5.47
N ILE A 2 22.01 -1.80 -6.45
CA ILE A 2 20.70 -1.13 -6.59
C ILE A 2 19.55 -2.12 -6.82
N ASP A 3 19.74 -3.17 -7.62
CA ASP A 3 18.67 -4.14 -7.91
C ASP A 3 18.17 -4.89 -6.67
N LYS A 4 19.06 -5.18 -5.72
CA LYS A 4 18.66 -5.80 -4.44
C LYS A 4 17.84 -4.82 -3.59
N LEU A 5 18.23 -3.55 -3.56
CA LEU A 5 17.49 -2.53 -2.82
C LEU A 5 16.09 -2.32 -3.43
N LEU A 6 15.99 -2.32 -4.75
CA LEU A 6 14.72 -2.23 -5.46
C LEU A 6 13.82 -3.41 -5.12
N ASP A 7 14.33 -4.64 -5.15
CA ASP A 7 13.57 -5.85 -4.77
C ASP A 7 13.07 -5.80 -3.32
N TYR A 8 13.89 -5.33 -2.38
CA TYR A 8 13.46 -5.17 -0.98
C TYR A 8 12.38 -4.09 -0.85
N TYR A 9 12.57 -2.95 -1.51
CA TYR A 9 11.60 -1.87 -1.51
C TYR A 9 10.26 -2.30 -2.09
N GLN A 10 10.27 -3.07 -3.19
CA GLN A 10 9.05 -3.59 -3.81
C GLN A 10 8.32 -4.59 -2.90
N ARG A 11 9.06 -5.43 -2.16
CA ARG A 11 8.47 -6.34 -1.16
C ARG A 11 7.81 -5.60 -0.01
N GLU A 12 8.48 -4.60 0.54
CA GLU A 12 7.93 -3.78 1.63
C GLU A 12 6.71 -2.98 1.16
N LEU A 13 6.73 -2.43 -0.06
CA LEU A 13 5.57 -1.77 -0.64
C LEU A 13 4.37 -2.71 -0.77
N ASN A 14 4.59 -3.94 -1.24
CA ASN A 14 3.52 -4.92 -1.35
C ASN A 14 2.99 -5.32 0.03
N PHE A 15 3.87 -5.53 1.01
CA PHE A 15 3.49 -5.82 2.39
C PHE A 15 2.62 -4.71 3.00
N LEU A 16 2.99 -3.44 2.81
CA LEU A 16 2.21 -2.30 3.29
C LEU A 16 0.83 -2.20 2.62
N ARG A 17 0.73 -2.54 1.33
CA ARG A 17 -0.56 -2.58 0.61
C ARG A 17 -1.47 -3.69 1.14
N GLU A 18 -0.93 -4.89 1.33
CA GLU A 18 -1.69 -6.03 1.87
C GLU A 18 -2.18 -5.73 3.28
N LEU A 19 -1.29 -5.23 4.15
CA LEU A 19 -1.65 -4.84 5.52
C LEU A 19 -2.69 -3.71 5.56
N GLY A 20 -2.54 -2.71 4.68
CA GLY A 20 -3.51 -1.63 4.53
C GLY A 20 -4.89 -2.12 4.11
N SER A 21 -4.93 -3.09 3.18
CA SER A 21 -6.17 -3.73 2.72
C SER A 21 -6.83 -4.55 3.83
N GLU A 22 -6.06 -5.34 4.57
CA GLU A 22 -6.55 -6.10 5.72
C GLU A 22 -7.10 -5.15 6.80
N PHE A 23 -6.35 -4.10 7.14
CA PHE A 23 -6.80 -3.08 8.08
C PHE A 23 -8.09 -2.38 7.61
N ALA A 24 -8.21 -2.11 6.31
CA ALA A 24 -9.41 -1.53 5.73
C ALA A 24 -10.63 -2.45 5.83
N SER A 25 -10.43 -3.76 5.65
CA SER A 25 -11.49 -4.75 5.83
C SER A 25 -11.98 -4.84 7.28
N GLN A 26 -11.08 -4.74 8.25
CA GLN A 26 -11.40 -4.85 9.68
C GLN A 26 -11.95 -3.53 10.25
N HIS A 27 -11.51 -2.38 9.72
CA HIS A 27 -11.85 -1.05 10.23
C HIS A 27 -12.33 -0.09 9.13
N PRO A 28 -13.46 -0.39 8.46
CA PRO A 28 -13.92 0.37 7.28
C PRO A 28 -14.18 1.86 7.56
N LYS A 29 -14.67 2.21 8.76
CA LYS A 29 -14.90 3.61 9.14
C LYS A 29 -13.62 4.43 9.28
N ILE A 30 -12.53 3.80 9.73
CA ILE A 30 -11.24 4.47 9.93
C ILE A 30 -10.46 4.48 8.61
N ALA A 31 -10.50 3.36 7.88
CA ALA A 31 -9.83 3.22 6.59
C ALA A 31 -10.37 4.16 5.51
N GLY A 32 -11.69 4.37 5.43
CA GLY A 32 -12.26 5.37 4.52
C GLY A 32 -11.86 6.81 4.87
N ARG A 33 -11.45 7.10 6.11
CA ARG A 33 -10.88 8.41 6.49
C ARG A 33 -9.41 8.53 6.10
N LEU A 34 -8.70 7.40 6.09
CA LEU A 34 -7.30 7.29 5.69
C LEU A 34 -7.12 7.08 4.18
N ARG A 35 -8.21 6.95 3.40
CA ARG A 35 -8.20 6.60 1.97
C ARG A 35 -7.39 5.32 1.70
N LEU A 36 -7.45 4.36 2.61
CA LEU A 36 -6.84 3.02 2.42
C LEU A 36 -7.74 2.11 1.57
N ASP A 37 -8.54 2.71 0.69
CA ASP A 37 -9.49 2.00 -0.14
C ASP A 37 -8.74 1.41 -1.35
N ALA A 38 -9.18 0.23 -1.80
CA ALA A 38 -8.49 -0.58 -2.82
C ALA A 38 -8.21 0.15 -4.15
N ASP A 39 -8.90 1.26 -4.42
CA ASP A 39 -8.79 2.04 -5.66
C ASP A 39 -7.88 3.27 -5.56
N ALA A 40 -7.38 3.67 -4.38
CA ALA A 40 -6.92 5.05 -4.21
C ALA A 40 -5.57 5.21 -3.51
N ILE A 41 -4.53 4.58 -4.05
CA ILE A 41 -3.19 5.16 -4.01
C ILE A 41 -2.63 5.11 -5.43
N GLU A 42 -3.18 5.93 -6.32
CA GLU A 42 -2.45 6.38 -7.51
C GLU A 42 -1.30 7.25 -7.00
N ASP A 43 -0.12 6.64 -6.88
CA ASP A 43 1.11 7.40 -6.69
C ASP A 43 1.27 8.28 -7.94
N PRO A 44 1.27 9.62 -7.83
CA PRO A 44 1.39 10.52 -8.98
C PRO A 44 2.72 10.34 -9.74
N HIS A 45 3.66 9.57 -9.20
CA HIS A 45 4.94 9.23 -9.83
C HIS A 45 4.98 7.82 -10.44
N VAL A 46 3.92 7.03 -10.32
CA VAL A 46 3.82 5.67 -10.89
C VAL A 46 2.57 5.60 -11.76
N SER A 47 2.75 5.89 -13.05
CA SER A 47 1.80 5.56 -14.13
C SER A 47 2.21 4.26 -14.82
#